data_AF-A0A2V5KLG4-F1
#
_entry.id   AF-A0A2V5KLG4-F1
#
_cell.length_a   1.000
_cell.length_b   1.000
_cell.length_c   1.000
_cell.angle_alpha   90.00
_cell.angle_beta   90.00
_cell.angle_gamma   90.00
#
_symmetry.space_group_name_H-M   'P 1'
#
loop_
_entity.id
_entity.type
_entity.pdbx_description
1 polymer ?
#
loop_
_entity_poly.entity_id
_entity_poly.type
_entity_poly.pdbx_seq_one_letter_code
_entity_poly.pdbx_strand_id
1 'polypeptide(L)'
;NRIISTDWGLHDQLHALAPKKLRRRMRDLWPTFKQLGQKTKEEQSATLRSIFPEGMNFVLTFAASKESFPETRQNFLASLAAHPELKSHLAKEFWFGGEKIYELYEVVRSSPGG
;
A
#
# COMPACT_ATOMS: atom_id res chain seq x y z
N ASN A 1 -1.56 12.59 -3.92
CA ASN A 1 -1.30 11.22 -4.44
C ASN A 1 0.03 10.69 -3.92
N ARG A 2 -0.01 9.72 -3.02
CA ARG A 2 1.18 9.06 -2.46
C ARG A 2 1.58 7.82 -3.27
N ILE A 3 2.81 7.37 -3.07
CA ILE A 3 3.32 6.07 -3.52
C ILE A 3 3.75 5.34 -2.26
N ILE A 4 3.12 4.23 -1.95
CA ILE A 4 3.24 3.55 -0.66
C ILE A 4 3.89 2.19 -0.88
N SER A 5 4.94 1.91 -0.11
CA SER A 5 5.50 0.57 0.01
C SER A 5 4.85 -0.09 1.23
N THR A 6 4.13 -1.20 1.02
CA THR A 6 3.43 -1.92 2.09
C THR A 6 4.28 -2.97 2.78
N ASP A 7 5.34 -3.44 2.13
CA ASP A 7 6.22 -4.47 2.65
C ASP A 7 7.67 -3.98 2.68
N TRP A 8 8.46 -4.57 3.58
CA TRP A 8 9.83 -4.19 3.85
C TRP A 8 10.74 -4.41 2.64
N GLY A 9 11.76 -3.57 2.50
CA GLY A 9 12.77 -3.69 1.44
C GLY A 9 12.37 -3.13 0.07
N LEU A 10 11.09 -2.82 -0.17
CA LEU A 10 10.63 -2.19 -1.42
C LEU A 10 11.04 -0.72 -1.52
N HIS A 11 10.95 0.01 -0.40
CA HIS A 11 11.08 1.47 -0.41
C HIS A 11 12.45 1.93 -0.88
N ASP A 12 13.52 1.39 -0.30
CA ASP A 12 14.88 1.89 -0.52
C ASP A 12 15.32 1.74 -1.98
N GLN A 13 15.01 0.60 -2.60
CA GLN A 13 15.34 0.34 -4.00
C GLN A 13 14.59 1.30 -4.93
N LEU A 14 13.28 1.44 -4.75
CA LEU A 14 12.48 2.37 -5.54
C LEU A 14 12.94 3.81 -5.31
N HIS A 15 13.25 4.19 -4.08
CA HIS A 15 13.64 5.54 -3.72
C HIS A 15 14.98 5.90 -4.36
N ALA A 16 15.95 4.98 -4.38
CA ALA A 16 17.23 5.15 -5.05
C ALA A 16 17.04 5.44 -6.57
N LEU A 17 16.16 4.69 -7.23
CA LEU A 17 15.93 4.78 -8.68
C LEU A 17 14.98 5.92 -9.09
N ALA A 18 14.14 6.40 -8.17
CA ALA A 18 13.11 7.40 -8.48
C ALA A 18 13.68 8.81 -8.71
N PRO A 19 13.08 9.61 -9.61
CA PRO A 19 13.37 11.05 -9.69
C PRO A 19 13.01 11.80 -8.40
N LYS A 20 13.72 12.89 -8.09
CA LYS A 20 13.51 13.70 -6.85
C LYS A 20 12.05 14.11 -6.62
N LYS A 21 11.31 14.44 -7.69
CA LYS A 21 9.88 14.79 -7.61
C LYS A 21 9.01 13.62 -7.12
N LEU A 22 9.37 12.40 -7.50
CA LEU A 22 8.66 11.17 -7.14
C LEU A 22 9.01 10.73 -5.72
N ARG A 23 10.30 10.77 -5.34
CA ARG A 23 10.81 10.45 -3.99
C ARG A 23 10.01 11.14 -2.88
N ARG A 24 9.70 12.43 -3.04
CA ARG A 24 8.92 13.22 -2.06
C ARG A 24 7.54 12.63 -1.75
N ARG A 25 6.94 11.91 -2.70
CA ARG A 25 5.62 11.29 -2.61
C ARG A 25 5.66 9.87 -2.09
N MET A 26 6.85 9.27 -2.01
CA MET A 26 7.05 7.90 -1.57
C MET A 26 7.00 7.80 -0.04
N ARG A 27 6.38 6.74 0.47
CA ARG A 27 6.28 6.47 1.90
C ARG A 27 6.54 4.99 2.15
N ASP A 28 7.46 4.72 3.05
CA ASP A 28 7.66 3.39 3.60
C ASP A 28 6.69 3.18 4.76
N LEU A 29 5.73 2.27 4.62
CA LEU A 29 4.66 2.09 5.62
C LEU A 29 4.49 0.64 6.06
N TRP A 30 5.44 -0.24 5.73
CA TRP A 30 5.42 -1.64 6.19
C TRP A 30 5.25 -1.79 7.71
N PRO A 31 5.85 -0.95 8.61
CA PRO A 31 5.65 -1.13 10.04
C PRO A 31 4.20 -0.81 10.43
N THR A 32 3.57 0.15 9.75
CA THR A 32 2.19 0.54 10.01
C THR A 32 1.23 -0.55 9.58
N PHE A 33 1.44 -1.15 8.39
CA PHE A 33 0.63 -2.27 7.94
C PHE A 33 0.84 -3.53 8.79
N LYS A 34 2.06 -3.79 9.28
CA LYS A 34 2.33 -4.88 10.22
C LYS A 34 1.48 -4.77 11.49
N GLN A 35 1.39 -3.57 12.06
CA GLN A 35 0.64 -3.32 13.30
C GLN A 35 -0.87 -3.21 13.08
N LEU A 36 -1.33 -3.01 11.84
CA LEU A 36 -2.72 -2.71 11.54
C LEU A 36 -3.68 -3.82 11.99
N GLY A 37 -3.29 -5.09 11.82
CA GLY A 37 -4.10 -6.25 12.25
C GLY A 37 -4.30 -6.36 13.76
N GLN A 38 -3.55 -5.61 14.57
CA GLN A 38 -3.64 -5.61 16.04
C GLN A 38 -4.52 -4.46 16.59
N LYS A 39 -4.95 -3.55 15.72
CA LYS A 39 -5.70 -2.33 16.08
C LYS A 39 -7.21 -2.59 16.11
N THR A 40 -7.93 -1.78 16.89
CA THR A 40 -9.41 -1.76 16.81
C THR A 40 -9.86 -1.18 15.47
N LYS A 41 -11.14 -1.36 15.12
CA LYS A 41 -11.70 -0.84 13.86
C LYS A 41 -11.60 0.69 13.76
N GLU A 42 -11.80 1.40 14.87
CA GLU A 42 -11.69 2.85 14.95
C GLU A 42 -10.24 3.31 14.74
N GLU A 43 -9.29 2.62 15.37
CA GLU A 43 -7.86 2.89 15.22
C GLU A 43 -7.36 2.58 13.79
N GLN A 44 -7.83 1.48 13.20
CA GLN A 44 -7.56 1.14 11.80
C GLN A 44 -8.09 2.25 10.87
N SER A 45 -9.33 2.69 11.09
CA SER A 45 -9.95 3.77 10.31
C SER A 45 -9.14 5.06 10.39
N ALA A 46 -8.73 5.48 11.61
CA ALA A 46 -7.91 6.67 11.79
C ALA A 46 -6.53 6.53 11.11
N THR A 47 -5.90 5.36 11.24
CA THR A 47 -4.61 5.06 10.61
C THR A 47 -4.71 5.11 9.09
N LEU A 48 -5.71 4.45 8.49
CA LEU A 48 -5.93 4.40 7.06
C LEU A 48 -6.26 5.78 6.48
N ARG A 49 -7.01 6.62 7.19
CA ARG A 49 -7.24 8.03 6.78
C ARG A 49 -5.94 8.83 6.71
N SER A 50 -4.99 8.55 7.59
CA SER A 50 -3.67 9.17 7.56
C SER A 50 -2.81 8.64 6.41
N ILE A 51 -2.84 7.32 6.15
CA ILE A 51 -2.10 6.66 5.07
C ILE A 51 -2.61 7.09 3.68
N PHE A 52 -3.92 7.05 3.50
CA PHE A 52 -4.63 7.36 2.26
C PHE A 52 -5.33 8.71 2.40
N PRO A 53 -4.68 9.83 2.03
CA PRO A 53 -5.38 11.09 1.84
C PRO A 53 -6.37 10.96 0.68
N GLU A 54 -7.31 11.91 0.61
CA GLU A 54 -8.30 11.96 -0.47
C GLU A 54 -7.65 11.95 -1.86
N GLY A 55 -8.34 11.32 -2.80
CA GLY A 55 -7.87 11.09 -4.16
C GLY A 55 -7.12 9.77 -4.34
N MET A 56 -6.39 9.69 -5.45
CA MET A 56 -5.72 8.47 -5.90
C MET A 56 -4.33 8.31 -5.26
N ASN A 57 -4.07 7.13 -4.74
CA ASN A 57 -2.79 6.73 -4.17
C ASN A 57 -2.35 5.42 -4.83
N PHE A 58 -1.04 5.25 -4.97
CA PHE A 58 -0.46 4.04 -5.50
C PHE A 58 0.15 3.24 -4.37
N VAL A 59 -0.10 1.93 -4.35
CA VAL A 59 0.45 1.02 -3.35
C VAL A 59 1.19 -0.09 -4.05
N LEU A 60 2.49 -0.20 -3.77
CA LEU A 60 3.32 -1.29 -4.25
C LEU A 60 3.53 -2.30 -3.12
N THR A 61 3.29 -3.55 -3.44
CA THR A 61 3.53 -4.71 -2.57
C THR A 61 4.32 -5.77 -3.33
N PHE A 62 5.05 -6.61 -2.60
CA PHE A 62 5.47 -7.90 -3.15
C PHE A 62 4.23 -8.73 -3.50
N ALA A 63 4.39 -9.55 -4.54
CA ALA A 63 3.45 -10.61 -4.85
C ALA A 63 3.41 -11.64 -3.73
N ALA A 64 2.31 -12.38 -3.65
CA ALA A 64 2.18 -13.49 -2.71
C ALA A 64 3.37 -14.46 -2.82
N SER A 65 3.88 -14.93 -1.69
CA SER A 65 5.08 -15.76 -1.50
C SER A 65 6.44 -15.08 -1.70
N LYS A 66 6.46 -13.78 -2.06
CA LYS A 66 7.71 -13.01 -2.24
C LYS A 66 7.92 -11.98 -1.13
N GLU A 67 7.00 -11.90 -0.17
CA GLU A 67 7.02 -10.97 0.95
C GLU A 67 8.10 -11.30 1.98
N SER A 68 8.67 -10.27 2.58
CA SER A 68 9.53 -10.44 3.77
C SER A 68 8.70 -10.59 5.04
N PHE A 69 7.61 -9.82 5.14
CA PHE A 69 6.64 -9.91 6.22
C PHE A 69 5.24 -10.13 5.64
N PRO A 70 4.82 -11.38 5.40
CA PRO A 70 3.54 -11.70 4.75
C PRO A 70 2.32 -11.04 5.42
N GLU A 71 2.38 -10.83 6.74
CA GLU A 71 1.33 -10.17 7.50
C GLU A 71 1.06 -8.74 7.05
N THR A 72 2.06 -8.03 6.51
CA THR A 72 1.91 -6.64 6.06
C THR A 72 0.98 -6.55 4.85
N ARG A 73 1.21 -7.40 3.85
CA ARG A 73 0.37 -7.52 2.66
C ARG A 73 -1.03 -8.00 3.05
N GLN A 74 -1.13 -9.02 3.89
CA GLN A 74 -2.42 -9.53 4.35
C GLN A 74 -3.25 -8.44 5.04
N ASN A 75 -2.65 -7.69 5.97
CA ASN A 75 -3.32 -6.59 6.64
C ASN A 75 -3.72 -5.47 5.68
N PHE A 76 -2.88 -5.15 4.69
CA PHE A 76 -3.23 -4.19 3.64
C PHE A 76 -4.47 -4.65 2.85
N LEU A 77 -4.47 -5.88 2.34
CA LEU A 77 -5.60 -6.41 1.55
C LEU A 77 -6.87 -6.54 2.40
N ALA A 78 -6.75 -6.98 3.65
CA ALA A 78 -7.86 -7.04 4.60
C ALA A 78 -8.44 -5.65 4.87
N SER A 79 -7.59 -4.62 4.93
CA SER A 79 -8.03 -3.23 5.09
C SER A 79 -8.82 -2.73 3.90
N LEU A 80 -8.39 -3.05 2.67
CA LEU A 80 -9.15 -2.71 1.46
C LEU A 80 -10.54 -3.36 1.45
N ALA A 81 -10.64 -4.59 1.96
CA ALA A 81 -11.92 -5.29 2.05
C ALA A 81 -12.83 -4.75 3.18
N ALA A 82 -12.25 -4.32 4.30
CA ALA A 82 -13.00 -3.89 5.48
C ALA A 82 -13.43 -2.40 5.47
N HIS A 83 -12.81 -1.58 4.60
CA HIS A 83 -13.00 -0.12 4.55
C HIS A 83 -13.54 0.33 3.18
N PRO A 84 -14.88 0.37 3.00
CA PRO A 84 -15.50 0.66 1.70
C PRO A 84 -15.23 2.08 1.18
N GLU A 85 -14.77 3.00 2.03
CA GLU A 85 -14.28 4.31 1.62
C GLU A 85 -12.99 4.26 0.79
N LEU A 86 -12.29 3.11 0.78
CA LEU A 86 -11.12 2.83 -0.04
C LEU A 86 -11.51 1.94 -1.22
N LYS A 87 -11.70 2.55 -2.39
CA LYS A 87 -11.87 1.78 -3.64
C LYS A 87 -10.50 1.42 -4.18
N SER A 88 -10.27 0.13 -4.43
CA SER A 88 -9.00 -0.33 -4.97
C SER A 88 -9.15 -1.25 -6.17
N HIS A 89 -8.18 -1.20 -7.07
CA HIS A 89 -8.00 -2.22 -8.10
C HIS A 89 -6.51 -2.48 -8.35
N LEU A 90 -6.21 -3.68 -8.86
CA LEU A 90 -4.87 -4.04 -9.29
C LEU A 90 -4.58 -3.34 -10.62
N ALA A 91 -3.68 -2.36 -10.60
CA ALA A 91 -3.34 -1.55 -11.76
C ALA A 91 -2.24 -2.18 -12.62
N LYS A 92 -1.25 -2.83 -11.98
CA LYS A 92 -0.16 -3.49 -12.70
C LYS A 92 0.44 -4.65 -11.91
N GLU A 93 0.82 -5.70 -12.64
CA GLU A 93 1.67 -6.77 -12.15
C GLU A 93 3.05 -6.69 -12.79
N PHE A 94 4.07 -7.03 -12.01
CA PHE A 94 5.46 -7.12 -12.46
C PHE A 94 5.93 -8.56 -12.37
N TRP A 95 6.45 -9.06 -13.48
CA TRP A 95 6.84 -10.45 -13.67
C TRP A 95 8.32 -10.55 -14.03
N PHE A 96 8.99 -11.60 -13.56
CA PHE A 96 10.36 -11.94 -13.94
C PHE A 96 10.54 -13.46 -13.87
N GLY A 97 11.13 -14.05 -14.91
CA GLY A 97 11.34 -15.50 -14.96
C GLY A 97 10.05 -16.34 -14.91
N GLY A 98 8.90 -15.79 -15.34
CA GLY A 98 7.60 -16.46 -15.24
C GLY A 98 6.93 -16.38 -13.86
N GLU A 99 7.60 -15.75 -12.88
CA GLU A 99 7.04 -15.51 -11.56
C GLU A 99 6.57 -14.06 -11.41
N LYS A 100 5.45 -13.88 -10.71
CA LYS A 100 5.00 -12.55 -10.30
C LYS A 100 5.82 -12.10 -9.08
N ILE A 101 6.40 -10.91 -9.13
CA ILE A 101 7.28 -10.38 -8.09
C ILE A 101 6.64 -9.20 -7.35
N TYR A 102 5.98 -8.30 -8.07
CA TYR A 102 5.32 -7.14 -7.47
C TYR A 102 3.93 -6.92 -8.02
N GLU A 103 3.11 -6.25 -7.21
CA GLU A 103 1.78 -5.79 -7.58
C GLU A 103 1.64 -4.32 -7.20
N LEU A 104 1.08 -3.56 -8.13
CA LEU A 104 0.74 -2.15 -7.96
C LEU A 104 -0.77 -2.00 -7.92
N TYR A 105 -1.28 -1.50 -6.81
CA TYR A 105 -2.68 -1.16 -6.62
C TYR A 105 -2.89 0.33 -6.75
N GLU A 106 -3.96 0.71 -7.43
CA GLU A 106 -4.56 2.03 -7.31
C GLU A 106 -5.58 1.99 -6.17
N VAL A 107 -5.42 2.88 -5.19
CA VAL A 107 -6.31 3.03 -4.05
C VAL A 107 -6.85 4.46 -4.04
N VAL A 108 -8.14 4.59 -4.28
CA VAL A 108 -8.87 5.86 -4.31
C VAL A 108 -9.68 5.98 -3.04
N ARG A 109 -9.43 7.06 -2.29
CA ARG A 109 -10.28 7.45 -1.16
C ARG A 109 -11.19 8.61 -1.58
N SER A 110 -12.49 8.39 -1.51
CA SER A 110 -13.48 9.44 -1.74
C SER A 110 -13.58 10.39 -0.54
N SER A 111 -13.84 11.67 -0.79
CA SER A 111 -14.22 12.61 0.27
C SER A 111 -15.57 12.17 0.88
N PRO A 112 -15.78 12.31 2.20
CA PRO A 112 -17.08 12.07 2.82
C PRO A 112 -18.05 13.19 2.41
N GLY A 113 -18.69 13.08 1.25
CA GLY A 113 -19.67 14.06 0.77
C GLY A 113 -19.93 14.10 -0.74
N GLY A 114 -19.61 13.04 -1.49
CA GLY A 114 -19.93 12.91 -2.91
C GLY A 114 -21.06 11.92 -3.17
#